data_AF-A0A846ZWE9-F1
#
_entry.id   AF-A0A846ZWE9-F1
#
_cell.length_a   1.000
_cell.length_b   1.000
_cell.length_c   1.000
_cell.angle_alpha   90.00
_cell.angle_beta   90.00
_cell.angle_gamma   90.00
#
_symmetry.space_group_name_H-M   'P 1'
#
loop_
_entity.id
_entity.type
_entity.pdbx_description
1 polymer ?
#
loop_
_entity_poly.entity_id
_entity_poly.type
_entity_poly.pdbx_seq_one_letter_code
_entity_poly.pdbx_strand_id
1 'polypeptide(L)' 'MDHQELKHLINVAAGRERADLVIKNAKIVDVGAGIIREGDIAIVDGLIAGTGTYD' A
#
# COMPACT_ATOMS: atom_id res chain seq x y z
N MET A 1 -16.65 -0.01 5.22
CA MET A 1 -15.55 -0.29 6.14
C MET A 1 -16.00 0.07 7.54
N ASP A 2 -15.81 -0.83 8.49
CA ASP A 2 -15.96 -0.53 9.90
C ASP A 2 -14.68 0.10 10.49
N HIS A 3 -14.75 0.48 11.77
CA HIS A 3 -13.63 1.13 12.46
C HIS A 3 -12.39 0.23 12.59
N GLN A 4 -12.56 -1.09 12.71
CA GLN A 4 -11.44 -2.02 12.87
C GLN A 4 -10.72 -2.24 11.54
N GLU A 5 -11.47 -2.43 10.45
CA GLU A 5 -10.92 -2.55 9.09
C GLU A 5 -10.10 -1.30 8.74
N LEU A 6 -10.63 -0.11 9.04
CA LEU A 6 -9.91 1.15 8.79
C LEU A 6 -8.63 1.25 9.65
N LYS A 7 -8.70 0.85 10.92
CA LYS A 7 -7.55 0.88 11.82
C LYS A 7 -6.45 -0.08 11.34
N HIS A 8 -6.80 -1.27 10.87
CA HIS A 8 -5.85 -2.24 10.34
C HIS A 8 -5.16 -1.71 9.07
N LEU A 9 -5.94 -1.17 8.12
CA LEU A 9 -5.41 -0.54 6.91
C LEU A 9 -4.40 0.58 7.26
N ILE A 10 -4.71 1.43 8.23
CA ILE A 10 -3.82 2.51 8.69
C ILE A 10 -2.57 1.97 9.39
N ASN A 11 -2.67 0.87 10.15
CA ASN A 11 -1.51 0.26 10.80
C ASN A 11 -0.53 -0.30 9.76
N VAL A 12 -1.02 -0.98 8.72
CA VAL A 12 -0.20 -1.48 7.61
C VAL A 12 0.37 -0.33 6.78
N ALA A 13 -0.44 0.67 6.42
CA ALA A 13 0.02 1.84 5.68
C ALA A 13 1.17 2.58 6.40
N ALA A 14 1.11 2.64 7.74
CA ALA A 14 2.13 3.23 8.59
C ALA A 14 3.36 2.33 8.84
N GLY A 15 3.40 1.11 8.30
CA GLY A 15 4.48 0.14 8.53
C GLY A 15 4.50 -0.44 9.96
N ARG A 16 3.44 -0.26 10.74
CA ARG A 16 3.32 -0.81 12.10
C ARG A 16 2.93 -2.30 12.08
N GLU A 17 2.28 -2.74 11.02
CA GLU A 17 1.89 -4.13 10.77
C GLU A 17 2.28 -4.54 9.34
N ARG A 18 2.46 -5.84 9.10
CA ARG A 18 2.80 -6.36 7.77
C ARG A 18 1.56 -6.46 6.89
N ALA A 19 1.74 -6.20 5.60
CA ALA A 19 0.71 -6.42 4.58
C ALA A 19 0.58 -7.92 4.23
N ASP A 20 -0.57 -8.31 3.69
CA ASP A 20 -0.79 -9.67 3.18
C ASP A 20 0.08 -9.96 1.95
N LEU A 21 0.26 -8.93 1.11
CA LEU A 21 1.04 -8.98 -0.10
C LEU A 21 1.79 -7.67 -0.29
N VAL A 22 3.07 -7.78 -0.64
CA VAL A 22 3.89 -6.65 -1.09
C VAL A 22 4.42 -6.95 -2.48
N ILE A 23 4.06 -6.10 -3.44
CA ILE A 23 4.65 -6.13 -4.79
C ILE A 23 5.90 -5.26 -4.74
N LYS A 24 7.07 -5.87 -4.85
CA LYS A 24 8.36 -5.20 -4.72
C LYS A 24 8.88 -4.64 -6.05
N ASN A 25 9.66 -3.56 -5.98
CA ASN A 25 10.36 -2.96 -7.13
C ASN A 25 9.42 -2.66 -8.31
N ALA A 26 8.22 -2.17 -8.02
CA ALA A 26 7.21 -1.90 -9.03
C ALA A 26 7.44 -0.54 -9.71
N LYS A 27 7.01 -0.46 -10.97
CA LYS A 27 6.81 0.79 -11.70
C LYS A 27 5.33 1.12 -11.69
N ILE A 28 4.95 2.11 -10.90
CA ILE A 28 3.57 2.50 -10.62
C ILE A 28 3.21 3.64 -11.56
N VAL A 29 2.27 3.39 -12.48
CA VAL A 29 1.74 4.42 -13.38
C VAL A 29 0.69 5.23 -12.63
N ASP A 30 1.01 6.47 -12.25
CA ASP A 30 0.03 7.40 -11.71
C ASP A 30 -0.60 8.18 -12.85
N VAL A 31 -1.82 7.77 -13.19
CA VAL A 31 -2.64 8.39 -14.23
C VAL A 31 -3.17 9.77 -13.83
N GLY A 32 -3.23 10.10 -12.53
CA GLY A 32 -3.64 11.42 -12.03
C GLY A 32 -2.54 12.46 -12.18
N ALA A 33 -1.29 12.07 -11.97
CA ALA A 33 -0.12 12.94 -12.17
C ALA A 33 0.54 12.79 -13.55
N GLY A 34 0.20 11.75 -14.32
CA GLY A 34 0.80 11.46 -15.63
C GLY A 34 2.27 11.01 -15.57
N ILE A 35 2.70 10.43 -14.44
CA ILE A 35 4.10 10.02 -14.22
C ILE A 35 4.20 8.55 -13.80
N ILE A 36 5.41 7.99 -13.92
CA ILE A 36 5.76 6.69 -13.36
C ILE A 36 6.52 6.91 -12.05
N ARG A 37 6.03 6.34 -10.95
CA ARG A 37 6.74 6.26 -9.67
C ARG A 37 7.37 4.89 -9.52
N GLU A 38 8.53 4.84 -8.89
CA GLU A 38 9.16 3.58 -8.50
C GLU A 38 8.95 3.34 -7.01
N GLY A 39 8.67 2.10 -6.65
CA GLY A 39 8.46 1.71 -5.25
C GLY A 39 7.70 0.39 -5.13
N ASP A 40 7.40 0.03 -3.90
CA ASP A 40 6.62 -1.14 -3.55
C ASP A 40 5.14 -0.78 -3.38
N ILE A 41 4.26 -1.78 -3.53
CA ILE A 41 2.83 -1.66 -3.29
C ILE A 41 2.44 -2.64 -2.19
N ALA A 42 1.91 -2.12 -1.08
CA ALA A 42 1.40 -2.93 0.02
C ALA A 42 -0.13 -3.12 -0.12
N ILE A 43 -0.58 -4.36 0.01
CA ILE A 43 -1.98 -4.76 -0.12
C ILE A 43 -2.40 -5.53 1.14
N VAL A 44 -3.49 -5.11 1.76
CA VAL A 44 -4.10 -5.76 2.93
C VAL A 44 -5.62 -5.77 2.79
N ASP A 45 -6.27 -6.87 3.16
CA ASP A 45 -7.74 -7.03 3.08
C ASP A 45 -8.33 -6.69 1.69
N GLY A 46 -7.55 -6.93 0.63
CA GLY A 46 -7.95 -6.60 -0.75
C GLY A 46 -7.90 -5.11 -1.11
N LEU A 47 -7.34 -4.26 -0.24
CA LEU A 47 -7.15 -2.83 -0.45
C LEU A 47 -5.66 -2.46 -0.56
N ILE A 48 -5.36 -1.41 -1.31
CA ILE A 48 -4.00 -0.83 -1.34
C ILE A 48 -3.80 -0.03 -0.06
N ALA A 49 -2.92 -0.51 0.83
CA ALA A 49 -2.54 0.20 2.05
C ALA A 49 -1.65 1.41 1.76
N GLY A 50 -0.78 1.29 0.75
CA GLY A 50 0.07 2.38 0.32
C GLY A 50 1.07 1.97 -0.75
N THR A 51 1.77 2.97 -1.26
CA THR A 51 2.88 2.84 -2.21
C THR A 51 4.11 3.51 -1.63
N GLY A 52 5.28 2.88 -1.68
CA GLY A 52 6.48 3.41 -1.05
C GLY A 52 7.51 2.33 -0.79
N THR A 53 8.28 2.44 0.29
CA THR A 53 9.18 1.35 0.71
C THR A 53 8.46 0.53 1.77
N TYR A 54 8.23 -0.73 1.47
CA TYR A 54 7.63 -1.69 2.41
C TYR A 54 8.59 -2.86 2.59
N ASP A 55 8.45 -3.64 3.66
CA ASP A 55 9.28 -4.84 3.96
C ASP A 55 8.52 -6.15 3.77
#